data_AF-A0A383EWJ6-F1
#
_entry.id   AF-A0A383EWJ6-F1
#
_cell.length_a   1.000
_cell.length_b   1.000
_cell.length_c   1.000
_cell.angle_alpha   90.00
_cell.angle_beta   90.00
_cell.angle_gamma   90.00
#
_symmetry.space_group_name_H-M   'P 1'
#
loop_
_entity.id
_entity.type
_entity.pdbx_description
1 polymer ?
#
loop_
_entity_poly.entity_id
_entity_poly.type
_entity_poly.pdbx_seq_one_letter_code
_entity_poly.pdbx_strand_id
1 'polypeptide(L)'
;EMNEIQTLSYLLNQNWLDVVARFRANSILDSGRTTYGVYLDLSSTYMMVYSTLKMYVYYLFAPFPWQVDSLTGLYAGTESIMRMILIYFSVKQWRKAYGSQRQLLSLMLTLYFSMTFMWALGTTNYGTALRHHMLSWWIIVIVGLPPLMARLGIILSGLELRKDSHSSGSI
;
A
#
# COMPACT_ATOMS: atom_id res chain seq x y z
N GLU A 1 -6.59 0.64 -43.44
CA GLU A 1 -5.57 0.20 -42.48
C GLU A 1 -4.57 1.32 -42.27
N MET A 2 -4.18 1.64 -41.03
CA MET A 2 -3.07 2.57 -40.80
C MET A 2 -1.75 1.83 -41.03
N ASN A 3 -0.84 2.43 -41.79
CA ASN A 3 0.51 1.89 -41.95
C ASN A 3 1.31 2.01 -40.62
N GLU A 4 2.29 1.15 -40.39
CA GLU A 4 3.09 1.11 -39.14
C GLU A 4 3.74 2.46 -38.76
N ILE A 5 4.09 3.28 -39.75
CA ILE A 5 4.67 4.61 -39.51
C ILE A 5 3.61 5.57 -38.95
N GLN A 6 2.35 5.45 -39.41
CA GLN A 6 1.25 6.25 -38.89
C GLN A 6 0.89 5.85 -37.46
N THR A 7 0.92 4.55 -37.13
CA THR A 7 0.65 4.09 -35.75
C THR A 7 1.75 4.56 -34.79
N LEU A 8 3.02 4.49 -35.17
CA LEU A 8 4.12 5.02 -34.36
C LEU A 8 4.04 6.54 -34.17
N SER A 9 3.71 7.29 -35.23
CA SER A 9 3.53 8.74 -35.14
C SER A 9 2.37 9.10 -34.22
N TYR A 10 1.27 8.34 -34.27
CA TYR A 10 0.11 8.53 -33.40
C TYR A 10 0.47 8.26 -31.94
N LEU A 11 1.19 7.17 -31.65
CA LEU A 11 1.61 6.81 -30.28
C LEU A 11 2.60 7.82 -29.67
N LEU A 12 3.56 8.31 -30.46
CA LEU A 12 4.56 9.26 -29.97
C LEU A 12 4.01 10.67 -29.78
N ASN A 13 3.01 11.06 -30.57
CA ASN A 13 2.39 12.38 -30.50
C ASN A 13 1.19 12.43 -29.55
N GLN A 14 0.86 11.30 -28.90
CA GLN A 14 -0.25 11.22 -27.96
C GLN A 14 0.16 11.79 -26.60
N ASN A 15 -0.72 12.62 -26.02
CA ASN A 15 -0.55 13.04 -24.63
C ASN A 15 -0.88 11.86 -23.69
N TRP A 16 0.15 11.14 -23.26
CA TRP A 16 0.02 9.98 -22.39
C TRP A 16 -0.69 10.27 -21.06
N LEU A 17 -0.61 11.51 -20.56
CA LEU A 17 -1.32 11.90 -19.34
C LEU A 17 -2.83 11.89 -19.55
N ASP A 18 -3.31 12.40 -20.69
CA ASP A 18 -4.73 12.39 -21.05
C ASP A 18 -5.25 10.96 -21.27
N VAL A 19 -4.41 10.10 -21.85
CA VAL A 19 -4.74 8.67 -22.02
C VAL A 19 -4.94 7.99 -20.67
N VAL A 20 -4.02 8.19 -19.73
CA VAL A 20 -4.11 7.64 -18.37
C VAL A 20 -5.33 8.21 -17.65
N ALA A 21 -5.59 9.51 -17.75
CA ALA A 21 -6.76 10.14 -17.14
C ALA A 21 -8.07 9.53 -17.67
N ARG A 22 -8.20 9.33 -18.99
CA ARG A 22 -9.36 8.71 -19.62
C ARG A 22 -9.53 7.25 -19.24
N PHE A 23 -8.44 6.47 -19.25
CA PHE A 23 -8.46 5.08 -18.80
C PHE A 23 -8.94 4.95 -17.35
N ARG A 24 -8.45 5.82 -16.46
CA ARG A 24 -8.90 5.85 -15.06
C ARG A 24 -10.36 6.26 -14.94
N ALA A 25 -10.81 7.28 -15.67
CA ALA A 25 -12.22 7.68 -15.66
C ALA A 25 -13.15 6.53 -16.07
N ASN A 26 -12.82 5.80 -17.15
CA ASN A 26 -13.60 4.66 -17.61
C ASN A 26 -13.58 3.49 -16.60
N SER A 27 -12.41 3.16 -16.07
CA SER A 27 -12.31 2.08 -15.08
C SER A 27 -13.00 2.39 -13.74
N ILE A 28 -13.13 3.66 -13.34
CA ILE A 28 -13.92 4.06 -12.17
C ILE A 28 -15.41 3.76 -12.40
N LEU A 29 -15.93 4.04 -13.60
CA LEU A 29 -17.32 3.77 -13.96
C LEU A 29 -17.61 2.25 -13.95
N ASP A 30 -16.70 1.44 -14.48
CA ASP A 30 -16.84 -0.02 -14.53
C ASP A 30 -16.64 -0.70 -13.16
N SER A 31 -15.92 -0.06 -12.25
CA SER A 31 -15.54 -0.63 -10.95
C SER A 31 -16.68 -0.70 -9.93
N GLY A 32 -17.84 -0.09 -10.21
CA GLY A 32 -19.01 -0.15 -9.34
C GLY A 32 -18.72 0.28 -7.89
N ARG A 33 -19.23 -0.48 -6.92
CA ARG A 33 -19.15 -0.15 -5.48
C ARG A 33 -17.73 -0.19 -4.88
N THR A 34 -16.76 -0.75 -5.60
CA THR A 34 -15.43 -1.00 -5.06
C THR A 34 -14.35 0.00 -5.52
N THR A 35 -14.78 1.09 -6.14
CA THR A 35 -13.91 2.18 -6.59
C THR A 35 -13.45 3.08 -5.45
N TYR A 36 -12.26 3.67 -5.61
CA TYR A 36 -11.77 4.72 -4.73
C TYR A 36 -12.47 6.07 -4.94
N GLY A 37 -13.10 6.29 -6.10
CA GLY A 37 -13.74 7.58 -6.45
C GLY A 37 -12.75 8.74 -6.60
N VAL A 38 -11.46 8.45 -6.82
CA VAL A 38 -10.41 9.46 -6.97
C VAL A 38 -10.02 9.60 -8.43
N TYR A 39 -10.36 10.75 -9.02
CA TYR A 39 -9.99 11.13 -10.38
C TYR A 39 -8.59 11.74 -10.42
N LEU A 40 -7.92 11.57 -11.56
CA LEU A 40 -6.63 12.18 -11.85
C LEU A 40 -6.88 13.57 -12.43
N ASP A 41 -6.49 14.60 -11.70
CA ASP A 41 -6.72 16.00 -12.08
C ASP A 41 -5.44 16.58 -12.71
N LEU A 42 -5.51 16.89 -14.00
CA LEU A 42 -4.41 17.47 -14.78
C LEU A 42 -4.51 18.99 -14.94
N SER A 43 -5.47 19.65 -14.29
CA SER A 43 -5.68 21.10 -14.41
C SER A 43 -4.45 21.93 -14.01
N SER A 44 -3.63 21.41 -13.11
CA SER A 44 -2.41 22.03 -12.63
C SER A 44 -1.42 20.98 -12.13
N THR A 45 -0.11 21.24 -12.24
CA THR A 45 0.94 20.38 -11.68
C THR A 45 0.73 20.12 -10.19
N TYR A 46 0.25 21.12 -9.44
CA TYR A 46 -0.07 20.96 -8.03
C TYR A 46 -1.22 19.98 -7.79
N MET A 47 -2.31 20.13 -8.56
CA MET A 47 -3.48 19.24 -8.48
C MET A 47 -3.14 17.81 -8.91
N MET A 48 -2.26 17.66 -9.91
CA MET A 48 -1.77 16.36 -10.35
C MET A 48 -0.99 15.65 -9.24
N VAL A 49 -0.07 16.33 -8.56
CA VAL A 49 0.68 15.75 -7.45
C VAL A 49 -0.25 15.39 -6.29
N TYR A 50 -1.17 16.29 -5.94
CA TYR A 50 -2.12 16.07 -4.86
C TYR A 50 -3.05 14.87 -5.13
N SER A 51 -3.66 14.82 -6.32
CA SER A 51 -4.54 13.72 -6.72
C SER A 51 -3.78 12.39 -6.77
N THR A 52 -2.54 12.38 -7.27
CA THR A 52 -1.67 11.20 -7.28
C THR A 52 -1.32 10.69 -5.89
N LEU A 53 -0.95 11.57 -4.97
CA LEU A 53 -0.70 11.19 -3.58
C LEU A 53 -1.98 10.67 -2.91
N LYS A 54 -3.12 11.31 -3.15
CA LYS A 54 -4.42 10.84 -2.65
C LYS A 54 -4.73 9.44 -3.16
N MET A 55 -4.55 9.18 -4.46
CA MET A 55 -4.71 7.83 -5.04
C MET A 55 -3.81 6.81 -4.36
N TYR A 56 -2.55 7.17 -4.12
CA TYR A 56 -1.59 6.29 -3.49
C TYR A 56 -1.99 5.89 -2.06
N VAL A 57 -2.47 6.85 -1.27
CA VAL A 57 -2.96 6.61 0.08
C VAL A 57 -4.20 5.69 0.06
N TYR A 58 -5.15 5.93 -0.85
CA TYR A 58 -6.32 5.08 -1.00
C TYR A 58 -5.93 3.67 -1.45
N TYR A 59 -4.97 3.52 -2.35
CA TYR A 59 -4.46 2.22 -2.77
C TYR A 59 -3.88 1.41 -1.59
N LEU A 60 -3.07 2.05 -0.74
CA LEU A 60 -2.41 1.37 0.38
C LEU A 60 -3.37 0.98 1.51
N PHE A 61 -4.35 1.83 1.82
CA PHE A 61 -5.11 1.72 3.06
C PHE A 61 -6.60 1.39 2.88
N ALA A 62 -7.16 1.51 1.68
CA ALA A 62 -8.54 1.10 1.45
C ALA A 62 -8.64 -0.43 1.23
N PRO A 63 -9.75 -1.08 1.62
CA PRO A 63 -10.96 -0.48 2.17
C PRO A 63 -10.83 -0.12 3.65
N PHE A 64 -11.33 1.06 4.01
CA PHE A 64 -11.46 1.44 5.41
C PHE A 64 -12.63 0.69 6.08
N PRO A 65 -12.63 0.52 7.41
CA PRO A 65 -13.68 -0.24 8.12
C PRO A 65 -15.11 0.21 7.81
N TRP A 66 -15.31 1.49 7.52
CA TRP A 66 -16.60 2.08 7.17
C TRP A 66 -17.03 1.88 5.70
N GLN A 67 -16.17 1.32 4.84
CA GLN A 67 -16.46 0.99 3.44
C GLN A 67 -16.74 -0.51 3.22
N VAL A 68 -16.77 -1.28 4.31
CA VAL A 68 -16.90 -2.74 4.27
C VAL A 68 -18.36 -3.14 4.40
N ASP A 69 -18.99 -3.48 3.28
CA ASP A 69 -20.36 -4.03 3.23
C ASP A 69 -20.39 -5.56 2.99
N SER A 70 -19.23 -6.21 2.86
CA SER A 70 -19.12 -7.64 2.50
C SER A 70 -17.99 -8.36 3.23
N LEU A 71 -18.07 -9.70 3.33
CA LEU A 71 -17.02 -10.55 3.92
C LEU A 71 -15.66 -10.35 3.24
N THR A 72 -15.64 -10.17 1.92
CA THR A 72 -14.42 -9.85 1.17
C THR A 72 -13.86 -8.48 1.55
N GLY A 73 -14.72 -7.50 1.82
CA GLY A 73 -14.31 -6.20 2.35
C GLY A 73 -13.69 -6.30 3.75
N LEU A 74 -14.19 -7.20 4.61
CA LEU A 74 -13.64 -7.39 5.96
C LEU A 74 -12.24 -8.01 5.92
N TYR A 75 -12.04 -9.00 5.06
CA TYR A 75 -10.72 -9.57 4.78
C TYR A 75 -9.75 -8.48 4.28
N ALA A 76 -10.19 -7.70 3.29
CA ALA A 76 -9.42 -6.62 2.70
C ALA A 76 -9.05 -5.52 3.70
N GLY A 77 -9.98 -5.13 4.58
CA GLY A 77 -9.76 -4.14 5.63
C GLY A 77 -8.77 -4.66 6.69
N THR A 78 -8.87 -5.94 7.06
CA THR A 78 -7.92 -6.58 7.98
C THR A 78 -6.51 -6.63 7.37
N GLU A 79 -6.40 -6.96 6.09
CA GLU A 79 -5.14 -6.95 5.35
C GLU A 79 -4.51 -5.54 5.29
N SER A 80 -5.33 -4.51 5.08
CA SER A 80 -4.90 -3.11 5.12
C SER A 80 -4.34 -2.70 6.49
N ILE A 81 -5.02 -3.07 7.58
CA ILE A 81 -4.56 -2.78 8.95
C ILE A 81 -3.23 -3.51 9.22
N MET A 82 -3.13 -4.78 8.87
CA MET A 82 -1.90 -5.58 8.97
C MET A 82 -0.74 -4.91 8.22
N ARG A 83 -0.98 -4.46 6.98
CA ARG A 83 0.01 -3.73 6.17
C ARG A 83 0.45 -2.44 6.84
N MET A 84 -0.48 -1.65 7.36
CA MET A 84 -0.16 -0.41 8.08
C MET A 84 0.75 -0.67 9.28
N ILE A 85 0.48 -1.72 10.05
CA ILE A 85 1.31 -2.14 11.19
C ILE A 85 2.72 -2.54 10.71
N LEU A 86 2.82 -3.37 9.67
CA LEU A 86 4.12 -3.81 9.14
C LEU A 86 4.94 -2.65 8.56
N ILE A 87 4.32 -1.71 7.84
CA ILE A 87 4.97 -0.49 7.35
C ILE A 87 5.51 0.34 8.52
N TYR A 88 4.68 0.54 9.56
CA TYR A 88 5.11 1.30 10.74
C TYR A 88 6.33 0.67 11.43
N PHE A 89 6.32 -0.66 11.66
CA PHE A 89 7.45 -1.35 12.26
C PHE A 89 8.69 -1.37 11.35
N SER A 90 8.50 -1.51 10.03
CA SER A 90 9.58 -1.45 9.05
C SER A 90 10.29 -0.08 9.08
N VAL A 91 9.53 1.02 9.07
CA VAL A 91 10.07 2.38 9.14
C VAL A 91 10.72 2.65 10.51
N LYS A 92 10.13 2.13 11.59
CA LYS A 92 10.71 2.24 12.94
C LYS A 92 12.06 1.49 13.04
N GLN A 93 12.16 0.30 12.44
CA GLN A 93 13.41 -0.47 12.40
C GLN A 93 14.45 0.23 11.53
N TRP A 94 14.06 0.73 10.36
CA TRP A 94 14.93 1.49 9.48
C TRP A 94 15.54 2.73 10.18
N ARG A 95 14.76 3.46 10.97
CA ARG A 95 15.25 4.60 11.77
C ARG A 95 16.25 4.21 12.86
N LYS A 96 16.20 2.96 13.34
CA LYS A 96 17.09 2.44 14.38
C LYS A 96 18.32 1.71 13.85
N ALA A 97 18.26 1.24 12.61
CA ALA A 97 19.34 0.51 11.98
C ALA A 97 20.48 1.45 11.57
N TYR A 98 21.71 0.94 11.61
CA TYR A 98 22.92 1.66 11.19
C TYR A 98 23.75 0.76 10.26
N GLY A 99 24.63 1.37 9.46
CA GLY A 99 25.54 0.67 8.55
C GLY A 99 24.85 -0.05 7.39
N SER A 100 25.39 -1.21 7.00
CA SER A 100 24.91 -2.03 5.87
C SER A 100 23.46 -2.50 6.03
N GLN A 101 23.01 -2.77 7.25
CA GLN A 101 21.63 -3.15 7.54
C GLN A 101 20.66 -2.02 7.16
N ARG A 102 21.01 -0.76 7.45
CA ARG A 102 20.17 0.39 7.07
C ARG A 102 20.07 0.52 5.56
N GLN A 103 21.15 0.29 4.82
CA GLN A 103 21.15 0.34 3.36
C GLN A 103 20.23 -0.72 2.76
N LEU A 104 20.32 -1.97 3.23
CA LEU A 104 19.44 -3.05 2.78
C LEU A 104 17.97 -2.77 3.08
N LEU A 105 17.66 -2.31 4.30
CA LEU A 105 16.29 -1.92 4.68
C LEU A 105 15.77 -0.75 3.83
N SER A 106 16.63 0.24 3.53
CA SER A 106 16.27 1.37 2.65
C SER A 106 15.94 0.89 1.24
N LEU A 107 16.75 -0.02 0.69
CA LEU A 107 16.54 -0.58 -0.64
C LEU A 107 15.21 -1.35 -0.70
N MET A 108 14.97 -2.24 0.26
CA MET A 108 13.72 -3.02 0.33
C MET A 108 12.48 -2.12 0.45
N LEU A 109 12.54 -1.10 1.31
CA LEU A 109 11.44 -0.12 1.43
C LEU A 109 11.25 0.66 0.13
N THR A 110 12.33 1.13 -0.50
CA THR A 110 12.25 1.87 -1.76
C THR A 110 11.62 1.03 -2.87
N LEU A 111 12.00 -0.25 -2.98
CA LEU A 111 11.40 -1.18 -3.94
C LEU A 111 9.91 -1.40 -3.65
N TYR A 112 9.54 -1.59 -2.38
CA TYR A 112 8.16 -1.73 -1.97
C TYR A 112 7.31 -0.49 -2.31
N PHE A 113 7.77 0.70 -1.95
CA PHE A 113 7.08 1.96 -2.23
C PHE A 113 6.99 2.22 -3.75
N SER A 114 8.05 1.96 -4.51
CA SER A 114 8.07 2.14 -5.97
C SER A 114 7.10 1.19 -6.67
N MET A 115 7.11 -0.09 -6.28
CA MET A 115 6.23 -1.10 -6.87
C MET A 115 4.76 -0.81 -6.54
N THR A 116 4.45 -0.50 -5.28
CA THR A 116 3.08 -0.14 -4.88
C THR A 116 2.63 1.17 -5.53
N PHE A 117 3.51 2.13 -5.73
CA PHE A 117 3.19 3.39 -6.42
C PHE A 117 2.81 3.15 -7.88
N MET A 118 3.58 2.34 -8.60
CA MET A 118 3.27 1.94 -9.97
C MET A 118 1.88 1.27 -10.06
N TRP A 119 1.55 0.38 -9.13
CA TRP A 119 0.24 -0.27 -9.10
C TRP A 119 -0.91 0.67 -8.71
N ALA A 120 -0.67 1.66 -7.84
CA ALA A 120 -1.66 2.65 -7.47
C ALA A 120 -2.08 3.54 -8.66
N LEU A 121 -1.16 3.82 -9.58
CA LEU A 121 -1.48 4.54 -10.82
C LEU A 121 -2.36 3.70 -11.75
N GLY A 122 -2.06 2.40 -11.87
CA GLY A 122 -2.76 1.47 -12.77
C GLY A 122 -4.09 0.93 -12.25
N THR A 123 -4.42 1.13 -10.98
CA THR A 123 -5.63 0.55 -10.36
C THR A 123 -6.56 1.63 -9.78
N THR A 124 -7.86 1.40 -9.93
CA THR A 124 -8.93 2.33 -9.48
C THR A 124 -9.89 1.68 -8.48
N ASN A 125 -9.62 0.42 -8.10
CA ASN A 125 -10.52 -0.45 -7.36
C ASN A 125 -9.77 -1.26 -6.30
N TYR A 126 -10.30 -1.31 -5.07
CA TYR A 126 -9.66 -2.04 -3.99
C TYR A 126 -9.63 -3.57 -4.22
N GLY A 127 -10.61 -4.15 -4.90
CA GLY A 127 -10.61 -5.59 -5.22
C GLY A 127 -9.47 -5.97 -6.16
N THR A 128 -9.17 -5.10 -7.13
CA THR A 128 -8.01 -5.28 -8.01
C THR A 128 -6.71 -4.97 -7.26
N ALA A 129 -6.67 -3.96 -6.40
CA ALA A 129 -5.49 -3.65 -5.60
C ALA A 129 -5.07 -4.79 -4.67
N LEU A 130 -6.02 -5.50 -4.03
CA LEU A 130 -5.71 -6.67 -3.19
C LEU A 130 -4.92 -7.75 -3.93
N ARG A 131 -5.27 -8.03 -5.19
CA ARG A 131 -4.52 -9.00 -6.00
C ARG A 131 -3.10 -8.55 -6.30
N HIS A 132 -2.91 -7.25 -6.52
CA HIS A 132 -1.59 -6.67 -6.74
C HIS A 132 -0.77 -6.55 -5.45
N HIS A 133 -1.44 -6.38 -4.32
CA HIS A 133 -0.80 -6.39 -3.01
C HIS A 133 -0.09 -7.70 -2.73
N MET A 134 -0.65 -8.84 -3.15
CA MET A 134 -0.05 -10.16 -3.00
C MET A 134 1.38 -10.23 -3.59
N LEU A 135 1.65 -9.51 -4.68
CA LEU A 135 2.98 -9.47 -5.33
C LEU A 135 4.03 -8.71 -4.50
N SER A 136 3.58 -7.72 -3.72
CA SER A 136 4.46 -6.87 -2.89
C SER A 136 4.54 -7.33 -1.43
N TRP A 137 3.71 -8.29 -1.04
CA TRP A 137 3.47 -8.67 0.35
C TRP A 137 4.70 -9.29 1.02
N TRP A 138 5.45 -10.11 0.28
CA TRP A 138 6.65 -10.76 0.79
C TRP A 138 7.73 -9.76 1.25
N ILE A 139 7.87 -8.62 0.55
CA ILE A 139 8.87 -7.59 0.89
C ILE A 139 8.59 -7.01 2.27
N ILE A 140 7.34 -6.59 2.50
CA ILE A 140 6.97 -5.93 3.76
C ILE A 140 6.93 -6.91 4.93
N VAL A 141 6.63 -8.19 4.68
CA VAL A 141 6.71 -9.25 5.69
C VAL A 141 8.16 -9.50 6.11
N ILE A 142 9.09 -9.65 5.16
CA ILE A 142 10.51 -9.88 5.50
C ILE A 142 11.10 -8.72 6.30
N VAL A 143 10.75 -7.48 5.94
CA VAL A 143 11.29 -6.28 6.59
C VAL A 143 10.58 -5.97 7.93
N GLY A 144 9.27 -6.15 7.99
CA GLY A 144 8.42 -5.71 9.10
C GLY A 144 8.13 -6.77 10.17
N LEU A 145 8.18 -8.06 9.82
CA LEU A 145 7.86 -9.15 10.74
C LEU A 145 8.91 -9.32 11.86
N PRO A 146 10.24 -9.30 11.60
CA PRO A 146 11.24 -9.41 12.67
C PRO A 146 11.10 -8.36 13.79
N PRO A 147 10.98 -7.04 13.49
CA PRO A 147 10.81 -6.03 14.54
C PRO A 147 9.45 -6.12 15.25
N LEU A 148 8.40 -6.62 14.58
CA LEU A 148 7.10 -6.88 15.20
C LEU A 148 7.20 -8.02 16.22
N MET A 149 7.78 -9.15 15.84
CA MET A 149 7.96 -10.31 16.72
C MET A 149 8.82 -9.99 17.93
N ALA A 150 9.90 -9.23 17.75
CA ALA A 150 10.74 -8.77 18.86
C ALA A 150 9.94 -7.94 19.88
N ARG A 151 8.97 -7.13 19.43
CA ARG A 151 8.12 -6.32 20.29
C ARG A 151 7.06 -7.14 21.02
N LEU A 152 6.43 -8.08 20.32
CA LEU A 152 5.45 -9.00 20.92
C LEU A 152 6.10 -9.88 22.00
N GLY A 153 7.31 -10.39 21.75
CA GLY A 153 8.05 -11.20 22.73
C GLY A 153 8.34 -10.45 24.03
N ILE A 154 8.76 -9.18 23.96
CA ILE A 154 9.00 -8.33 25.15
C ILE A 154 7.71 -8.09 25.94
N ILE A 155 6.59 -7.90 25.26
CA ILE A 155 5.29 -7.67 25.93
C ILE A 155 4.82 -8.95 26.61
N LEU A 156 4.90 -10.09 25.92
CA LEU A 156 4.48 -11.39 26.46
C LEU A 156 5.31 -11.79 27.68
N SER A 157 6.64 -11.67 27.62
CA SER A 157 7.50 -11.97 28.77
C SER A 157 7.27 -11.00 29.93
N GLY A 158 6.98 -9.73 29.67
CA GLY A 158 6.62 -8.75 30.70
C GLY A 158 5.28 -9.06 31.38
N LEU A 159 4.32 -9.64 30.67
CA LEU A 159 3.03 -10.07 31.23
C LEU A 159 3.17 -11.31 32.10
N GLU A 160 4.04 -12.24 31.72
CA GLU A 160 4.30 -13.47 32.47
C GLU A 160 4.98 -13.18 33.82
N LEU A 161 6.01 -12.33 33.82
CA LEU A 161 6.68 -11.86 35.05
C LEU A 161 5.73 -11.11 36.01
N ARG A 162 4.74 -10.37 35.48
CA ARG A 162 3.74 -9.66 36.29
C ARG A 162 2.69 -10.60 36.90
N LYS A 163 2.42 -11.74 36.25
CA LYS A 163 1.50 -12.75 36.77
C LYS A 163 2.12 -13.48 37.98
N ASP A 164 3.41 -13.81 37.89
CA ASP A 164 4.13 -14.52 38.96
C ASP A 164 4.33 -13.65 40.21
N SER A 165 4.55 -12.34 40.05
CA SER A 165 4.67 -11.43 41.20
C SER A 165 3.36 -11.28 41.98
N HIS A 166 2.21 -11.42 41.33
CA HIS A 166 0.90 -11.33 41.97
C HIS A 166 0.48 -12.63 42.68
N SER A 167 0.96 -13.80 42.24
CA SER A 167 0.66 -15.07 42.95
C SER A 167 1.58 -15.32 44.15
N SER A 168 2.76 -14.70 44.21
CA SER A 168 3.71 -14.87 45.32
C SER A 168 3.49 -13.90 46.50
N GLY A 169 2.61 -12.90 46.35
CA GLY A 169 2.31 -11.90 47.39
C GLY A 169 1.03 -12.16 48.20
N SER A 170 0.41 -13.34 48.04
CA SER A 170 -0.85 -13.71 48.70
C SER A 170 -0.74 -14.89 49.67
N ILE A 171 0.45 -15.11 50.25
CA ILE A 171 0.69 -16.10 51.32
C ILE A 171 1.01 -15.35 52.61
#